data_AF-A0A2D7QRU6-F1
#
_entry.id   AF-A0A2D7QRU6-F1
#
_cell.length_a   1.000
_cell.length_b   1.000
_cell.length_c   1.000
_cell.angle_alpha   90.00
_cell.angle_beta   90.00
_cell.angle_gamma   90.00
#
_symmetry.space_group_name_H-M   'P 1'
#
loop_
_entity.id
_entity.type
_entity.pdbx_description
1 polymer ?
#
loop_
_entity_poly.entity_id
_entity_poly.type
_entity_poly.pdbx_seq_one_letter_code
_entity_poly.pdbx_strand_id
1 'polypeptide(L)'
;MPIALPLVIYDKLEQQVEAMEREGFVYFPNILSLNEVEELRQLSLELEPLSDALDTDLMLENDGHFQRCINAAFNRDPLFLKYLDKSGLIELAEAIHGPDCHIISMHTWAVGPGRPDQLLHTDWIPASMPEELRSDPRLQLPIYITTAHFYLDDMTETLGPTKIIPGSHLSGRSPDHSNVIDGEQVLGTNWNGIEEHSFLGRAGDCIFFRSEIWHRGTSNTSNRIRHTFMVHYAQRMITQKFSPYIDFQYNQDVLSVANPRQLRLLGNHQPGVYD
;
A
#
# COMPACT_ATOMS: atom_id res chain seq x y z
N MET A 1 21.40 10.39 11.11
CA MET A 1 20.12 10.41 11.84
C MET A 1 19.02 10.16 10.81
N PRO A 2 18.00 9.36 11.12
CA PRO A 2 16.90 9.13 10.19
C PRO A 2 16.18 10.45 9.88
N ILE A 3 15.76 10.61 8.62
CA ILE A 3 15.04 11.80 8.14
C ILE A 3 13.55 11.47 8.17
N ALA A 4 12.74 12.30 8.83
CA ALA A 4 11.30 12.10 8.86
C ALA A 4 10.66 12.51 7.53
N LEU A 5 9.68 11.74 7.05
CA LEU A 5 8.89 12.08 5.89
C LEU A 5 8.05 13.33 6.19
N PRO A 6 8.04 14.36 5.33
CA PRO A 6 7.15 15.50 5.50
C PRO A 6 5.68 15.06 5.43
N LEU A 7 4.96 15.20 6.55
CA LEU A 7 3.54 14.85 6.66
C LEU A 7 2.68 16.09 6.37
N VAL A 8 2.60 16.46 5.09
CA VAL A 8 1.83 17.63 4.63
C VAL A 8 0.36 17.26 4.45
N ILE A 9 -0.52 18.09 5.00
CA ILE A 9 -1.97 17.91 4.90
C ILE A 9 -2.51 18.77 3.75
N TYR A 10 -3.34 18.17 2.90
CA TYR A 10 -4.05 18.85 1.82
C TYR A 10 -5.56 18.76 2.06
N ASP A 11 -6.20 19.91 2.29
CA ASP A 11 -7.63 19.97 2.67
C ASP A 11 -8.59 19.80 1.48
N LYS A 12 -8.10 20.01 0.25
CA LYS A 12 -8.90 19.96 -0.97
C LYS A 12 -8.50 18.80 -1.87
N LEU A 13 -9.49 18.15 -2.47
CA LEU A 13 -9.30 17.02 -3.37
C LEU A 13 -8.37 17.37 -4.55
N GLU A 14 -8.50 18.57 -5.12
CA GLU A 14 -7.64 19.00 -6.23
C GLU A 14 -6.17 19.07 -5.82
N GLN A 15 -5.88 19.55 -4.60
CA GLN A 15 -4.52 19.62 -4.07
C GLN A 15 -3.96 18.23 -3.78
N GLN A 16 -4.81 17.30 -3.32
CA GLN A 16 -4.43 15.91 -3.11
C GLN A 16 -4.07 15.22 -4.44
N VAL A 17 -4.85 15.45 -5.51
CA VAL A 17 -4.54 14.95 -6.86
C VAL A 17 -3.21 15.54 -7.36
N GLU A 18 -3.01 16.85 -7.22
CA GLU A 18 -1.74 17.50 -7.59
C GLU A 18 -0.54 16.94 -6.80
N ALA A 19 -0.72 16.64 -5.51
CA ALA A 19 0.31 16.04 -4.68
C ALA A 19 0.64 14.60 -5.11
N MET A 20 -0.34 13.80 -5.53
CA MET A 20 -0.08 12.47 -6.09
C MET A 20 0.79 12.54 -7.35
N GLU A 21 0.63 13.56 -8.20
CA GLU A 21 1.49 13.74 -9.37
C GLU A 21 2.87 14.29 -9.01
N ARG A 22 2.94 15.29 -8.12
CA ARG A 22 4.19 15.99 -7.77
C ARG A 22 5.06 15.19 -6.80
N GLU A 23 4.48 14.69 -5.72
CA GLU A 23 5.16 14.06 -4.58
C GLU A 23 5.09 12.54 -4.61
N GLY A 24 4.08 11.99 -5.28
CA GLY A 24 3.87 10.55 -5.39
C GLY A 24 3.07 9.95 -4.23
N PHE A 25 2.66 10.77 -3.26
CA PHE A 25 1.85 10.35 -2.12
C PHE A 25 1.06 11.50 -1.51
N VAL A 26 0.08 11.16 -0.66
CA VAL A 26 -0.71 12.06 0.18
C VAL A 26 -0.80 11.48 1.59
N TYR A 27 -0.69 12.34 2.61
CA TYR A 27 -0.87 11.98 4.01
C TYR A 27 -2.27 12.32 4.50
N PHE A 28 -2.90 11.39 5.20
CA PHE A 28 -4.21 11.53 5.82
C PHE A 28 -4.10 11.35 7.34
N PRO A 29 -4.10 12.43 8.13
CA PRO A 29 -4.02 12.36 9.58
C PRO A 29 -5.33 11.84 10.18
N ASN A 30 -5.24 10.91 11.14
CA ASN A 30 -6.38 10.44 11.95
C ASN A 30 -7.61 10.07 11.08
N ILE A 31 -7.36 9.43 9.93
CA ILE A 31 -8.43 9.01 9.02
C ILE A 31 -9.22 7.84 9.63
N LEU A 32 -8.56 7.00 10.43
CA LEU A 32 -9.21 6.04 11.30
C LEU A 32 -9.35 6.61 12.71
N SER A 33 -10.52 6.46 13.30
CA SER A 33 -10.73 6.64 14.72
C SER A 33 -10.00 5.54 15.52
N LEU A 34 -9.72 5.79 16.80
CA LEU A 34 -9.11 4.78 17.68
C LEU A 34 -9.95 3.50 17.80
N ASN A 35 -11.27 3.61 17.69
CA ASN A 35 -12.15 2.43 17.67
C ASN A 35 -11.99 1.62 16.37
N GLU A 36 -11.85 2.30 15.22
CA GLU A 36 -11.57 1.63 13.94
C GLU A 36 -10.17 1.00 13.92
N VAL A 37 -9.18 1.63 14.56
CA VAL A 37 -7.84 1.05 14.73
C VAL A 37 -7.91 -0.25 15.53
N GLU A 38 -8.63 -0.25 16.64
CA GLU A 38 -8.78 -1.46 17.46
C GLU A 38 -9.62 -2.54 16.76
N GLU A 39 -10.68 -2.16 16.05
CA GLU A 39 -11.48 -3.08 15.22
C GLU A 39 -10.61 -3.80 14.19
N LEU A 40 -9.78 -3.06 13.43
CA LEU A 40 -8.87 -3.66 12.45
C LEU A 40 -7.81 -4.57 13.07
N ARG A 41 -7.30 -4.22 14.27
CA ARG A 41 -6.37 -5.10 14.99
C ARG A 41 -7.03 -6.40 15.40
N GLN A 42 -8.22 -6.33 16.00
CA GLN A 42 -8.95 -7.53 16.43
C GLN A 42 -9.31 -8.41 15.23
N LEU A 43 -9.87 -7.82 14.17
CA LEU A 43 -10.12 -8.53 12.91
C LEU A 43 -8.85 -9.22 12.41
N SER A 44 -7.72 -8.50 12.34
CA SER A 44 -6.46 -9.09 11.88
C SER A 44 -5.93 -10.23 12.76
N LEU A 45 -6.25 -10.24 14.06
CA LEU A 45 -5.84 -11.30 15.00
C LEU A 45 -6.73 -12.54 14.90
N GLU A 46 -8.02 -12.35 14.61
CA GLU A 46 -9.01 -13.41 14.48
C GLU A 46 -8.93 -14.15 13.13
N LEU A 47 -8.25 -13.58 12.13
CA LEU A 47 -8.05 -14.21 10.84
C LEU A 47 -7.04 -15.36 10.91
N GLU A 48 -7.52 -16.54 10.52
CA GLU A 48 -6.67 -17.70 10.28
C GLU A 48 -6.02 -17.62 8.87
N PRO A 49 -4.70 -17.79 8.77
CA PRO A 49 -4.00 -17.78 7.49
C PRO A 49 -4.34 -19.02 6.66
N LEU A 50 -4.57 -18.79 5.37
CA LEU A 50 -4.85 -19.82 4.38
C LEU A 50 -3.75 -19.87 3.33
N SER A 51 -3.09 -21.02 3.20
CA SER A 51 -1.95 -21.19 2.30
C SER A 51 -2.33 -21.13 0.82
N ASP A 52 -3.53 -21.58 0.45
CA ASP A 52 -4.07 -21.49 -0.90
C ASP A 52 -4.39 -20.03 -1.29
N ALA A 53 -4.80 -19.20 -0.33
CA ALA A 53 -4.91 -17.76 -0.47
C ALA A 53 -3.55 -17.03 -0.49
N LEU A 54 -2.43 -17.75 -0.52
CA LEU A 54 -1.07 -17.22 -0.52
C LEU A 54 -0.77 -16.36 0.71
N ASP A 55 -1.50 -16.57 1.82
CA ASP A 55 -1.23 -15.88 3.07
C ASP A 55 0.16 -16.23 3.57
N THR A 56 0.83 -15.26 4.20
CA THR A 56 2.11 -15.48 4.86
C THR A 56 1.87 -15.68 6.34
N ASP A 57 2.44 -16.74 6.92
CA ASP A 57 2.42 -17.00 8.36
C ASP A 57 3.80 -17.53 8.80
N LEU A 58 4.67 -16.61 9.20
CA LEU A 58 6.01 -16.88 9.73
C LEU A 58 5.99 -16.77 11.25
N MET A 59 6.66 -17.71 11.91
CA MET A 59 6.72 -17.83 13.36
C MET A 59 8.15 -17.60 13.87
N LEU A 60 8.28 -16.96 15.04
CA LEU A 60 9.59 -16.65 15.63
C LEU A 60 10.49 -17.90 15.78
N GLU A 61 9.92 -19.03 16.20
CA GLU A 61 10.67 -20.27 16.49
C GLU A 61 11.30 -20.90 15.25
N ASN A 62 10.66 -20.75 14.08
CA ASN A 62 11.05 -21.44 12.85
C ASN A 62 11.70 -20.49 11.83
N ASP A 63 11.27 -19.23 11.80
CA ASP A 63 11.60 -18.26 10.74
C ASP A 63 12.46 -17.09 11.23
N GLY A 64 12.70 -16.99 12.55
CA GLY A 64 13.53 -15.95 13.16
C GLY A 64 12.79 -14.64 13.50
N HIS A 65 11.57 -14.44 12.99
CA HIS A 65 10.66 -13.37 13.38
C HIS A 65 9.20 -13.76 13.13
N PHE A 66 8.27 -13.10 13.81
CA PHE A 66 6.85 -13.24 13.50
C PHE A 66 6.48 -12.35 12.31
N GLN A 67 5.77 -12.90 11.33
CA GLN A 67 5.12 -12.11 10.27
C GLN A 67 3.86 -12.81 9.79
N ARG A 68 2.73 -12.11 9.84
CA ARG A 68 1.46 -12.56 9.27
C ARG A 68 0.94 -11.56 8.24
N CYS A 69 0.65 -12.02 7.03
CA CYS A 69 0.04 -11.23 5.96
C CYS A 69 -1.17 -12.01 5.42
N ILE A 70 -2.38 -11.44 5.56
CA ILE A 70 -3.60 -12.06 5.04
C ILE A 70 -4.02 -11.34 3.76
N ASN A 71 -4.11 -12.08 2.67
CA ASN A 71 -4.53 -11.57 1.37
C ASN A 71 -6.05 -11.59 1.22
N ALA A 72 -6.54 -10.71 0.34
CA ALA A 72 -7.96 -10.53 0.05
C ALA A 72 -8.81 -10.42 1.34
N ALA A 73 -8.32 -9.65 2.32
CA ALA A 73 -8.94 -9.54 3.65
C ALA A 73 -10.43 -9.11 3.58
N PHE A 74 -10.79 -8.30 2.57
CA PHE A 74 -12.18 -7.90 2.30
C PHE A 74 -13.14 -9.09 2.15
N ASN A 75 -12.63 -10.24 1.73
CA ASN A 75 -13.40 -11.45 1.47
C ASN A 75 -13.49 -12.37 2.69
N ARG A 76 -12.81 -12.02 3.80
CA ARG A 76 -12.74 -12.86 5.01
C ARG A 76 -13.82 -12.51 6.02
N ASP A 77 -14.12 -11.22 6.17
CA ASP A 77 -15.15 -10.73 7.07
C ASP A 77 -15.85 -9.49 6.47
N PRO A 78 -17.20 -9.40 6.50
CA PRO A 78 -17.93 -8.23 5.99
C PRO A 78 -17.55 -6.90 6.63
N LEU A 79 -16.99 -6.89 7.85
CA LEU A 79 -16.54 -5.67 8.51
C LEU A 79 -15.41 -4.95 7.76
N PHE A 80 -14.61 -5.68 6.98
CA PHE A 80 -13.57 -5.06 6.14
C PHE A 80 -14.15 -4.15 5.05
N LEU A 81 -15.41 -4.31 4.67
CA LEU A 81 -16.06 -3.45 3.68
C LEU A 81 -16.05 -1.98 4.09
N LYS A 82 -16.09 -1.67 5.41
CA LYS A 82 -16.04 -0.29 5.94
C LYS A 82 -14.79 0.48 5.49
N TYR A 83 -13.73 -0.26 5.14
CA TYR A 83 -12.43 0.31 4.78
C TYR A 83 -12.14 0.25 3.28
N LEU A 84 -13.01 -0.39 2.47
CA LEU A 84 -12.95 -0.32 1.00
C LEU A 84 -13.22 1.10 0.48
N ASP A 85 -14.19 1.78 1.08
CA ASP A 85 -14.66 3.09 0.66
C ASP A 85 -14.56 4.12 1.80
N LYS A 86 -13.44 4.09 2.53
CA LYS A 86 -13.20 4.98 3.67
C LYS A 86 -13.31 6.45 3.24
N SER A 87 -14.34 7.12 3.77
CA SER A 87 -14.63 8.53 3.48
C SER A 87 -13.43 9.43 3.80
N GLY A 88 -13.16 10.38 2.92
CA GLY A 88 -12.00 11.26 2.93
C GLY A 88 -10.86 10.74 2.04
N LEU A 89 -10.71 9.42 1.90
CA LEU A 89 -9.69 8.80 1.03
C LEU A 89 -10.30 8.30 -0.28
N ILE A 90 -11.50 7.71 -0.25
CA ILE A 90 -12.12 7.10 -1.43
C ILE A 90 -12.35 8.12 -2.56
N GLU A 91 -12.63 9.38 -2.22
CA GLU A 91 -12.80 10.46 -3.17
C GLU A 91 -11.52 10.71 -3.99
N LEU A 92 -10.34 10.60 -3.35
CA LEU A 92 -9.05 10.68 -4.03
C LEU A 92 -8.80 9.48 -4.93
N ALA A 93 -9.09 8.26 -4.46
CA ALA A 93 -8.95 7.05 -5.26
C ALA A 93 -9.85 7.09 -6.51
N GLU A 94 -11.11 7.52 -6.39
CA GLU A 94 -12.03 7.69 -7.52
C GLU A 94 -11.60 8.82 -8.47
N ALA A 95 -11.05 9.92 -7.95
CA ALA A 95 -10.54 11.01 -8.78
C ALA A 95 -9.33 10.59 -9.63
N ILE A 96 -8.46 9.74 -9.09
CA ILE A 96 -7.26 9.24 -9.78
C ILE A 96 -7.59 8.15 -10.79
N HIS A 97 -8.35 7.13 -10.36
CA HIS A 97 -8.60 5.93 -11.16
C HIS A 97 -9.86 6.03 -12.03
N GLY A 98 -10.64 7.09 -11.86
CA GLY A 98 -11.86 7.35 -12.64
C GLY A 98 -13.10 6.62 -12.11
N PRO A 99 -14.22 6.72 -12.87
CA PRO A 99 -15.53 6.26 -12.41
C PRO A 99 -15.62 4.74 -12.16
N ASP A 100 -14.79 3.97 -12.86
CA ASP A 100 -14.66 2.50 -12.73
C ASP A 100 -13.49 2.11 -11.81
N CYS A 101 -13.13 2.97 -10.86
CA CYS A 101 -12.18 2.64 -9.80
C CYS A 101 -12.63 1.37 -9.06
N HIS A 102 -11.68 0.47 -8.81
CA HIS A 102 -11.88 -0.74 -8.02
C HIS A 102 -10.65 -1.06 -7.17
N ILE A 103 -10.80 -1.99 -6.22
CA ILE A 103 -9.64 -2.55 -5.53
C ILE A 103 -9.07 -3.72 -6.31
N ILE A 104 -7.75 -3.84 -6.27
CA ILE A 104 -7.02 -4.99 -6.80
C ILE A 104 -6.53 -5.91 -5.69
N SER A 105 -6.37 -5.40 -4.46
CA SER A 105 -6.10 -6.23 -3.28
C SER A 105 -6.41 -5.48 -1.98
N MET A 106 -6.50 -6.23 -0.89
CA MET A 106 -6.59 -5.74 0.48
C MET A 106 -5.83 -6.68 1.41
N HIS A 107 -4.92 -6.14 2.23
CA HIS A 107 -4.05 -6.91 3.10
C HIS A 107 -4.16 -6.47 4.55
N THR A 108 -4.20 -7.43 5.47
CA THR A 108 -3.76 -7.17 6.85
C THR A 108 -2.30 -7.58 6.99
N TRP A 109 -1.51 -6.83 7.75
CA TRP A 109 -0.10 -7.13 7.94
C TRP A 109 0.33 -6.92 9.39
N ALA A 110 0.95 -7.94 9.98
CA ALA A 110 1.51 -7.90 11.33
C ALA A 110 2.96 -8.39 11.29
N VAL A 111 3.90 -7.58 11.77
CA VAL A 111 5.34 -7.92 11.79
C VAL A 111 5.93 -7.73 13.18
N GLY A 112 6.53 -8.78 13.72
CA GLY A 112 7.08 -8.81 15.06
C GLY A 112 8.54 -8.37 15.16
N PRO A 113 9.08 -8.35 16.39
CA PRO A 113 10.49 -8.12 16.67
C PRO A 113 11.40 -9.02 15.84
N GLY A 114 12.54 -8.47 15.40
CA GLY A 114 13.55 -9.19 14.65
C GLY A 114 13.33 -9.22 13.13
N ARG A 115 12.17 -8.74 12.62
CA ARG A 115 11.95 -8.59 11.18
C ARG A 115 13.10 -7.77 10.57
N PRO A 116 13.82 -8.27 9.55
CA PRO A 116 14.90 -7.50 8.91
C PRO A 116 14.37 -6.38 8.01
N ASP A 117 15.26 -5.57 7.47
CA ASP A 117 14.92 -4.63 6.40
C ASP A 117 14.40 -5.37 5.15
N GLN A 118 13.40 -4.80 4.47
CA GLN A 118 13.15 -5.13 3.06
C GLN A 118 14.18 -4.42 2.17
N LEU A 119 14.39 -4.95 0.96
CA LEU A 119 15.03 -4.18 -0.09
C LEU A 119 14.14 -3.01 -0.50
N LEU A 120 14.75 -1.88 -0.84
CA LEU A 120 14.05 -0.77 -1.46
C LEU A 120 13.42 -1.24 -2.78
N HIS A 121 12.15 -0.97 -3.02
CA HIS A 121 11.46 -1.48 -4.20
C HIS A 121 10.34 -0.54 -4.65
N THR A 122 9.79 -0.83 -5.81
CA THR A 122 8.48 -0.35 -6.26
C THR A 122 7.50 -1.52 -6.18
N ASP A 123 6.25 -1.26 -5.83
CA ASP A 123 5.20 -2.31 -5.87
C ASP A 123 5.01 -2.80 -7.31
N TRP A 124 4.90 -1.86 -8.25
CA TRP A 124 4.80 -2.15 -9.67
C TRP A 124 5.12 -0.93 -10.53
N ILE A 125 5.79 -1.17 -11.66
CA ILE A 125 6.04 -0.18 -12.71
C ILE A 125 5.37 -0.67 -14.01
N PRO A 126 4.38 0.05 -14.53
CA PRO A 126 3.69 -0.33 -15.77
C PRO A 126 4.61 -0.41 -16.98
N ALA A 127 5.54 0.53 -17.09
CA ALA A 127 6.53 0.58 -18.15
C ALA A 127 7.80 1.24 -17.64
N SER A 128 8.92 0.52 -17.70
CA SER A 128 10.23 1.10 -17.47
C SER A 128 10.63 1.99 -18.63
N MET A 129 11.20 3.15 -18.34
CA MET A 129 11.66 4.10 -19.36
C MET A 129 12.82 4.97 -18.85
N PRO A 130 13.61 5.58 -19.75
CA PRO A 130 14.64 6.53 -19.35
C PRO A 130 14.08 7.68 -18.49
N GLU A 131 14.87 8.12 -17.52
CA GLU A 131 14.46 9.16 -16.57
C GLU A 131 14.13 10.48 -17.28
N GLU A 132 14.86 10.81 -18.35
CA GLU A 132 14.63 12.02 -19.14
C GLU A 132 13.26 12.00 -19.83
N LEU A 133 12.77 10.82 -20.20
CA LEU A 133 11.44 10.67 -20.78
C LEU A 133 10.37 10.71 -19.69
N ARG A 134 10.61 10.03 -18.56
CA ARG A 134 9.66 9.97 -17.43
C ARG A 134 9.42 11.33 -16.79
N SER A 135 10.45 12.18 -16.74
CA SER A 135 10.43 13.52 -16.16
C SER A 135 9.99 14.61 -17.15
N ASP A 136 9.75 14.27 -18.43
CA ASP A 136 9.27 15.22 -19.43
C ASP A 136 7.82 15.64 -19.10
N PRO A 137 7.54 16.94 -18.86
CA PRO A 137 6.20 17.40 -18.50
C PRO A 137 5.17 17.23 -19.62
N ARG A 138 5.60 16.96 -20.85
CA ARG A 138 4.70 16.64 -21.98
C ARG A 138 4.17 15.21 -21.91
N LEU A 139 4.83 14.34 -21.14
CA LEU A 139 4.39 12.97 -20.90
C LEU A 139 3.65 12.90 -19.56
N GLN A 140 2.31 12.83 -19.62
CA GLN A 140 1.49 12.46 -18.48
C GLN A 140 1.11 10.99 -18.59
N LEU A 141 1.65 10.18 -17.69
CA LEU A 141 1.22 8.79 -17.51
C LEU A 141 0.12 8.76 -16.46
N PRO A 142 -0.96 7.99 -16.68
CA PRO A 142 -1.93 7.72 -15.63
C PRO A 142 -1.26 7.12 -14.39
N ILE A 143 -1.79 7.43 -13.22
CA ILE A 143 -1.44 6.67 -12.01
C ILE A 143 -2.20 5.36 -12.08
N TYR A 144 -1.49 4.26 -12.30
CA TYR A 144 -2.15 2.97 -12.55
C TYR A 144 -2.61 2.26 -11.28
N ILE A 145 -1.81 2.34 -10.21
CA ILE A 145 -2.10 1.68 -8.94
C ILE A 145 -1.70 2.62 -7.80
N THR A 146 -2.56 2.70 -6.78
CA THR A 146 -2.28 3.42 -5.54
C THR A 146 -2.57 2.54 -4.33
N THR A 147 -1.73 2.64 -3.31
CA THR A 147 -1.87 1.89 -2.05
C THR A 147 -2.25 2.86 -0.92
N ALA A 148 -3.39 2.63 -0.27
CA ALA A 148 -3.70 3.20 1.03
C ALA A 148 -3.06 2.33 2.11
N HIS A 149 -2.09 2.86 2.84
CA HIS A 149 -1.39 2.16 3.91
C HIS A 149 -1.79 2.80 5.24
N PHE A 150 -2.73 2.16 5.93
CA PHE A 150 -3.23 2.56 7.23
C PHE A 150 -2.32 2.03 8.33
N TYR A 151 -1.90 2.90 9.23
CA TYR A 151 -1.06 2.55 10.37
C TYR A 151 -1.92 2.33 11.59
N LEU A 152 -1.77 1.17 12.23
CA LEU A 152 -2.54 0.83 13.43
C LEU A 152 -1.74 1.12 14.70
N ASP A 153 -0.44 1.42 14.61
CA ASP A 153 0.45 1.76 15.71
C ASP A 153 1.04 3.17 15.55
N ASP A 154 1.41 3.80 16.67
CA ASP A 154 2.28 4.98 16.65
C ASP A 154 3.67 4.57 16.15
N MET A 155 4.09 5.17 15.04
CA MET A 155 5.30 4.77 14.33
C MET A 155 6.55 5.40 14.95
N THR A 156 7.54 4.55 15.21
CA THR A 156 8.88 4.94 15.66
C THR A 156 9.91 4.24 14.77
N GLU A 157 11.12 4.79 14.71
CA GLU A 157 12.24 4.16 13.98
C GLU A 157 12.47 2.70 14.42
N THR A 158 12.35 2.40 15.72
CA THR A 158 12.58 1.05 16.25
C THR A 158 11.43 0.10 15.97
N LEU A 159 10.20 0.58 15.83
CA LEU A 159 9.05 -0.25 15.42
C LEU A 159 9.14 -0.65 13.93
N GLY A 160 10.07 -0.03 13.21
CA GLY A 160 10.34 -0.26 11.80
C GLY A 160 9.31 0.46 10.95
N PRO A 161 9.48 1.76 10.62
CA PRO A 161 8.54 2.47 9.77
C PRO A 161 8.61 2.01 8.31
N THR A 162 7.58 2.36 7.53
CA THR A 162 7.77 2.42 6.08
C THR A 162 8.70 3.59 5.79
N LYS A 163 9.70 3.35 4.95
CA LYS A 163 10.53 4.40 4.39
C LYS A 163 10.23 4.60 2.91
N ILE A 164 10.22 5.85 2.49
CA ILE A 164 9.91 6.30 1.13
C ILE A 164 11.01 7.23 0.64
N ILE A 165 11.35 7.19 -0.64
CA ILE A 165 12.15 8.24 -1.28
C ILE A 165 11.18 9.18 -2.02
N PRO A 166 10.92 10.39 -1.52
CA PRO A 166 9.99 11.32 -2.16
C PRO A 166 10.41 11.64 -3.61
N GLY A 167 9.43 11.72 -4.52
CA GLY A 167 9.68 12.03 -5.93
C GLY A 167 10.17 10.87 -6.79
N SER A 168 10.61 9.75 -6.18
CA SER A 168 11.17 8.60 -6.90
C SER A 168 10.19 7.89 -7.86
N HIS A 169 8.89 8.17 -7.78
CA HIS A 169 7.89 7.74 -8.76
C HIS A 169 8.14 8.34 -10.17
N LEU A 170 8.97 9.37 -10.26
CA LEU A 170 9.44 9.99 -11.50
C LEU A 170 10.75 9.37 -12.05
N SER A 171 11.32 8.37 -11.38
CA SER A 171 12.56 7.71 -11.83
C SER A 171 12.39 6.88 -13.11
N GLY A 172 11.17 6.41 -13.40
CA GLY A 172 10.87 5.59 -14.57
C GLY A 172 11.39 4.15 -14.47
N ARG A 173 11.91 3.73 -13.31
CA ARG A 173 12.53 2.42 -13.09
C ARG A 173 12.46 2.00 -11.62
N SER A 174 12.69 0.72 -11.35
CA SER A 174 12.87 0.24 -9.98
C SER A 174 14.28 0.57 -9.47
N PRO A 175 14.51 0.58 -8.13
CA PRO A 175 15.83 0.66 -7.56
C PRO A 175 16.76 -0.40 -8.16
N ASP A 176 18.02 -0.05 -8.37
CA ASP A 176 18.99 -1.01 -8.89
C ASP A 176 19.44 -1.95 -7.78
N HIS A 177 19.31 -3.25 -7.98
CA HIS A 177 19.82 -4.28 -7.07
C HIS A 177 20.99 -5.06 -7.66
N SER A 178 21.39 -4.73 -8.89
CA SER A 178 22.34 -5.51 -9.69
C SER A 178 23.66 -4.78 -9.95
N ASN A 179 23.72 -3.47 -9.69
CA ASN A 179 24.93 -2.70 -9.89
C ASN A 179 26.08 -3.21 -9.03
N VAL A 180 27.23 -3.39 -9.67
CA VAL A 180 28.49 -3.73 -9.03
C VAL A 180 29.53 -2.69 -9.45
N ILE A 181 30.09 -1.96 -8.48
CA ILE A 181 31.18 -1.00 -8.69
C ILE A 181 32.37 -1.50 -7.89
N ASP A 182 33.53 -1.64 -8.54
CA ASP A 182 34.77 -2.15 -7.93
C ASP A 182 34.63 -3.50 -7.21
N GLY A 183 33.68 -4.34 -7.64
CA GLY A 183 33.41 -5.66 -7.05
C GLY A 183 32.44 -5.64 -5.87
N GLU A 184 31.94 -4.48 -5.45
CA GLU A 184 30.92 -4.33 -4.42
C GLU A 184 29.54 -4.09 -5.03
N GLN A 185 28.51 -4.78 -4.53
CA GLN A 185 27.14 -4.55 -4.92
C GLN A 185 26.67 -3.18 -4.42
N VAL A 186 26.42 -2.26 -5.34
CA VAL A 186 25.89 -0.93 -5.04
C VAL A 186 24.38 -0.97 -5.27
N LEU A 187 23.63 -0.98 -4.18
CA LEU A 187 22.17 -0.88 -4.24
C LEU A 187 21.78 0.57 -4.56
N GLY A 188 20.72 0.75 -5.34
CA GLY A 188 20.03 2.04 -5.45
C GLY A 188 19.47 2.42 -4.08
N THR A 189 20.16 3.29 -3.36
CA THR A 189 19.79 3.73 -2.00
C THR A 189 19.16 5.11 -1.95
N ASN A 190 19.34 5.92 -3.00
CA ASN A 190 18.76 7.25 -3.15
C ASN A 190 18.30 7.49 -4.60
N TRP A 191 17.49 8.53 -4.82
CA TRP A 191 17.16 9.04 -6.15
C TRP A 191 17.37 10.55 -6.19
N ASN A 192 18.14 11.05 -7.16
CA ASN A 192 18.52 12.46 -7.28
C ASN A 192 19.11 13.07 -6.00
N GLY A 193 19.90 12.27 -5.26
CA GLY A 193 20.49 12.68 -3.98
C GLY A 193 19.50 12.80 -2.82
N ILE A 194 18.24 12.41 -3.04
CA ILE A 194 17.21 12.31 -2.00
C ILE A 194 17.26 10.92 -1.38
N GLU A 195 17.60 10.89 -0.10
CA GLU A 195 17.64 9.69 0.72
C GLU A 195 16.24 9.23 1.14
N GLU A 196 16.16 8.04 1.72
CA GLU A 196 14.92 7.50 2.28
C GLU A 196 14.47 8.25 3.54
N HIS A 197 13.16 8.52 3.61
CA HIS A 197 12.50 9.21 4.72
C HIS A 197 11.53 8.28 5.44
N SER A 198 11.56 8.28 6.77
CA SER A 198 10.70 7.46 7.62
C SER A 198 9.32 8.07 7.80
N PHE A 199 8.27 7.28 7.59
CA PHE A 199 6.93 7.62 8.04
C PHE A 199 6.82 7.46 9.56
N LEU A 200 6.77 8.58 10.29
CA LEU A 200 6.66 8.63 11.75
C LEU A 200 5.29 9.19 12.20
N GLY A 201 4.22 8.72 11.57
CA GLY A 201 2.84 9.08 11.92
C GLY A 201 2.29 8.31 13.13
N ARG A 202 1.02 8.56 13.44
CA ARG A 202 0.31 7.98 14.59
C ARG A 202 -0.59 6.84 14.19
N ALA A 203 -1.01 6.04 15.17
CA ALA A 203 -2.10 5.10 14.97
C ALA A 203 -3.35 5.82 14.45
N GLY A 204 -3.91 5.30 13.37
CA GLY A 204 -5.06 5.85 12.65
C GLY A 204 -4.72 6.79 11.50
N ASP A 205 -3.44 7.11 11.30
CA ASP A 205 -2.98 7.81 10.12
C ASP A 205 -2.90 6.88 8.90
N CYS A 206 -2.93 7.47 7.71
CA CYS A 206 -2.71 6.77 6.45
C CYS A 206 -1.76 7.55 5.55
N ILE A 207 -0.93 6.82 4.81
CA ILE A 207 -0.27 7.34 3.61
C ILE A 207 -0.86 6.66 2.38
N PHE A 208 -1.26 7.46 1.40
CA PHE A 208 -1.78 7.01 0.12
C PHE A 208 -0.74 7.30 -0.95
N PHE A 209 -0.16 6.27 -1.58
CA PHE A 209 0.99 6.46 -2.47
C PHE A 209 0.88 5.65 -3.75
N ARG A 210 1.60 6.08 -4.79
CA ARG A 210 1.63 5.41 -6.10
C ARG A 210 2.53 4.18 -6.07
N SER A 211 2.20 3.15 -6.85
CA SER A 211 2.99 1.90 -6.91
C SER A 211 4.44 2.09 -7.40
N GLU A 212 4.73 3.16 -8.14
CA GLU A 212 6.06 3.45 -8.67
C GLU A 212 6.99 4.13 -7.64
N ILE A 213 6.49 4.53 -6.47
CA ILE A 213 7.34 5.17 -5.46
C ILE A 213 8.30 4.15 -4.85
N TRP A 214 9.57 4.53 -4.73
CA TRP A 214 10.58 3.69 -4.11
C TRP A 214 10.38 3.70 -2.61
N HIS A 215 10.12 2.53 -2.04
CA HIS A 215 9.83 2.39 -0.63
C HIS A 215 10.26 1.03 -0.09
N ARG A 216 10.26 0.88 1.24
CA ARG A 216 10.50 -0.38 1.94
C ARG A 216 9.97 -0.34 3.36
N GLY A 217 9.58 -1.48 3.91
CA GLY A 217 9.50 -1.68 5.34
C GLY A 217 10.90 -1.86 5.94
N THR A 218 11.17 -1.20 7.06
CA THR A 218 12.45 -1.36 7.76
C THR A 218 12.37 -2.37 8.89
N SER A 219 13.53 -2.71 9.42
CA SER A 219 13.65 -3.66 10.51
C SER A 219 12.85 -3.23 11.75
N ASN A 220 12.20 -4.20 12.39
CA ASN A 220 11.53 -4.01 13.68
C ASN A 220 12.49 -4.45 14.79
N THR A 221 13.21 -3.48 15.36
CA THR A 221 14.15 -3.70 16.47
C THR A 221 13.51 -3.43 17.84
N SER A 222 12.19 -3.22 17.88
CA SER A 222 11.42 -3.05 19.10
C SER A 222 11.06 -4.41 19.72
N ASN A 223 10.29 -4.38 20.80
CA ASN A 223 9.69 -5.57 21.43
C ASN A 223 8.19 -5.71 21.13
N ARG A 224 7.67 -5.00 20.11
CA ARG A 224 6.25 -4.96 19.75
C ARG A 224 6.01 -5.52 18.35
N ILE A 225 4.80 -6.02 18.12
CA ILE A 225 4.28 -6.29 16.78
C ILE A 225 3.77 -4.96 16.20
N ARG A 226 4.19 -4.67 14.97
CA ARG A 226 3.69 -3.54 14.16
C ARG A 226 2.56 -4.05 13.27
N HIS A 227 1.41 -3.40 13.34
CA HIS A 227 0.24 -3.71 12.54
C HIS A 227 -0.02 -2.63 11.49
N THR A 228 -0.24 -3.05 10.25
CA THR A 228 -0.69 -2.18 9.17
C THR A 228 -1.82 -2.84 8.38
N PHE A 229 -2.63 -2.02 7.74
CA PHE A 229 -3.73 -2.45 6.90
C PHE A 229 -3.64 -1.72 5.57
N MET A 230 -3.80 -2.45 4.46
CA MET A 230 -3.58 -1.90 3.13
C MET A 230 -4.76 -2.17 2.21
N VAL A 231 -5.10 -1.16 1.40
CA VAL A 231 -6.07 -1.27 0.31
C VAL A 231 -5.42 -0.74 -0.96
N HIS A 232 -5.44 -1.55 -2.02
CA HIS A 232 -4.80 -1.23 -3.29
C HIS A 232 -5.88 -0.93 -4.33
N TYR A 233 -5.87 0.28 -4.88
CA TYR A 233 -6.86 0.77 -5.84
C TYR A 233 -6.24 0.89 -7.23
N ALA A 234 -7.05 0.65 -8.25
CA ALA A 234 -6.69 0.83 -9.65
C ALA A 234 -7.94 1.18 -10.49
N GLN A 235 -7.72 1.52 -11.75
CA GLN A 235 -8.78 1.54 -12.75
C GLN A 235 -9.10 0.10 -13.20
N ARG A 236 -10.37 -0.18 -13.50
CA ARG A 236 -10.92 -1.52 -13.87
C ARG A 236 -10.06 -2.37 -14.81
N MET A 237 -9.33 -1.77 -15.75
CA MET A 237 -8.50 -2.49 -16.72
C MET A 237 -7.30 -3.19 -16.08
N ILE A 238 -6.92 -2.79 -14.85
CA ILE A 238 -5.92 -3.50 -14.06
C ILE A 238 -6.61 -4.68 -13.38
N THR A 239 -6.12 -5.89 -13.68
CA THR A 239 -6.74 -7.10 -13.14
C THR A 239 -6.65 -7.18 -11.61
N GLN A 240 -7.72 -7.66 -10.98
CA GLN A 240 -7.77 -7.93 -9.55
C GLN A 240 -6.78 -9.03 -9.17
N LYS A 241 -6.13 -8.89 -8.02
CA LYS A 241 -5.12 -9.81 -7.47
C LYS A 241 -5.70 -10.61 -6.31
N PHE A 242 -6.91 -11.14 -6.50
CA PHE A 242 -7.62 -11.87 -5.45
C PHE A 242 -7.18 -13.34 -5.44
N SER A 243 -6.47 -13.73 -4.39
CA SER A 243 -6.05 -15.11 -4.16
C SER A 243 -7.12 -15.93 -3.42
N PRO A 244 -7.22 -17.25 -3.67
CA PRO A 244 -6.49 -18.02 -4.68
C PRO A 244 -6.92 -17.65 -6.12
N TYR A 245 -6.01 -17.35 -7.05
CA TYR A 245 -6.38 -16.71 -8.33
C TYR A 245 -7.39 -17.49 -9.18
N ILE A 246 -7.17 -18.80 -9.38
CA ILE A 246 -8.05 -19.63 -10.23
C ILE A 246 -9.33 -20.02 -9.49
N ASP A 247 -9.23 -20.27 -8.19
CA ASP A 247 -10.31 -20.81 -7.37
C ASP A 247 -11.03 -19.74 -6.55
N PHE A 248 -10.74 -18.46 -6.79
CA PHE A 248 -11.31 -17.36 -6.01
C PHE A 248 -12.83 -17.38 -6.08
N GLN A 249 -13.46 -17.36 -4.91
CA GLN A 249 -14.90 -17.21 -4.77
C GLN A 249 -15.20 -16.10 -3.78
N TYR A 250 -16.14 -15.22 -4.13
CA TYR A 250 -16.61 -14.23 -3.16
C TYR A 250 -17.34 -14.92 -2.01
N ASN A 251 -16.99 -14.50 -0.79
CA ASN A 251 -17.76 -14.78 0.39
C ASN A 251 -19.14 -14.13 0.24
N GLN A 252 -20.18 -14.95 0.32
CA GLN A 252 -21.56 -14.49 0.08
C GLN A 252 -22.05 -13.57 1.19
N ASP A 253 -21.55 -13.72 2.42
CA ASP A 253 -21.89 -12.82 3.52
C ASP A 253 -21.38 -11.40 3.22
N VAL A 254 -20.19 -11.29 2.65
CA VAL A 254 -19.60 -10.00 2.20
C VAL A 254 -20.46 -9.39 1.10
N LEU A 255 -20.78 -10.14 0.05
CA LEU A 255 -21.60 -9.62 -1.05
C LEU A 255 -23.01 -9.21 -0.61
N SER A 256 -23.60 -9.94 0.34
CA SER A 256 -24.97 -9.72 0.79
C SER A 256 -25.19 -8.37 1.47
N VAL A 257 -24.14 -7.79 2.05
CA VAL A 257 -24.20 -6.50 2.76
C VAL A 257 -23.50 -5.36 2.02
N ALA A 258 -22.78 -5.65 0.94
CA ALA A 258 -22.06 -4.64 0.17
C ALA A 258 -23.01 -3.65 -0.50
N ASN A 259 -22.73 -2.36 -0.33
CA ASN A 259 -23.48 -1.31 -1.01
C ASN A 259 -23.09 -1.22 -2.51
N PRO A 260 -23.84 -0.48 -3.36
CA PRO A 260 -23.52 -0.39 -4.79
C PRO A 260 -22.10 0.10 -5.13
N ARG A 261 -21.56 1.05 -4.35
CA ARG A 261 -20.18 1.53 -4.51
C ARG A 261 -19.18 0.42 -4.17
N GLN A 262 -19.39 -0.29 -3.06
CA GLN A 262 -18.54 -1.40 -2.65
C GLN A 262 -18.59 -2.56 -3.65
N LEU A 263 -19.77 -2.91 -4.18
CA LEU A 263 -19.90 -3.90 -5.25
C LEU A 263 -19.09 -3.49 -6.49
N ARG A 264 -19.16 -2.21 -6.91
CA ARG A 264 -18.31 -1.70 -8.00
C ARG A 264 -16.82 -1.81 -7.64
N LEU A 265 -16.43 -1.46 -6.42
CA LEU A 265 -15.05 -1.59 -5.95
C LEU A 265 -14.57 -3.04 -5.91
N LEU A 266 -15.48 -4.00 -5.74
CA LEU A 266 -15.23 -5.43 -5.83
C LEU A 266 -15.32 -5.96 -7.27
N GLY A 267 -15.59 -5.13 -8.27
CA GLY A 267 -15.55 -5.54 -9.68
C GLY A 267 -16.91 -5.75 -10.34
N ASN A 268 -18.03 -5.44 -9.65
CA ASN A 268 -19.35 -5.39 -10.27
C ASN A 268 -19.50 -4.14 -11.14
N HIS A 269 -18.80 -4.13 -12.27
CA HIS A 269 -18.76 -3.03 -13.22
C HIS A 269 -19.84 -3.18 -14.30
N GLN A 270 -20.20 -2.06 -14.93
CA GLN A 270 -21.08 -2.10 -16.10
C GLN A 270 -20.39 -2.82 -17.27
N PRO A 271 -21.09 -3.65 -18.06
CA PRO A 271 -20.49 -4.28 -19.24
C PRO A 271 -19.87 -3.26 -20.20
N GLY A 272 -18.71 -3.59 -20.75
CA GLY A 272 -17.91 -2.79 -21.66
C GLY A 272 -17.49 -3.57 -22.90
N VAL A 273 -16.54 -3.02 -23.65
CA VAL A 273 -16.15 -3.53 -24.98
C VAL A 273 -15.37 -4.85 -24.96
N TYR A 274 -14.91 -5.31 -23.80
CA TYR A 274 -14.08 -6.51 -23.64
C TYR A 274 -14.74 -7.60 -22.76
N ASP A 275 -16.04 -7.49 -22.46
CA ASP A 275 -16.81 -8.46 -21.66
C ASP A 275 -17.60 -9.46 -22.53
#